data_AF-A0A1B6CKC3-F1
#
_entry.id   AF-A0A1B6CKC3-F1
#
_cell.length_a   1.000
_cell.length_b   1.000
_cell.length_c   1.000
_cell.angle_alpha   90.00
_cell.angle_beta   90.00
_cell.angle_gamma   90.00
#
_symmetry.space_group_name_H-M   'P 1'
#
loop_
_entity.id
_entity.type
_entity.pdbx_description
1 polymer ?
#
loop_
_entity_poly.entity_id
_entity_poly.type
_entity_poly.pdbx_seq_one_letter_code
_entity_poly.pdbx_strand_id
1 'polypeptide(L)'
;MAELLAEAKYYCISELATPCEQALMKKEREAEPICRVPLITSQKEEQLLINSTAKPVVKLLINRHNNKYSYTSTSDDNLLKNIELFDKLSLRFSGRVLFIKDVIGSSEICCWSYYGHGKKVAEVCCTSIVYATDKKHTKVEFPEARIYEEALNILLYENRNGPDQELMQATSTRGAVAGMSSYTSDEEEERERLGLARLRSLVN
;
A
#
# COMPACT_ATOMS: atom_id res chain seq x y z
N MET A 1 20.21 19.88 1.62
CA MET A 1 21.17 20.21 0.53
C MET A 1 21.61 21.67 0.58
N ALA A 2 20.68 22.65 0.63
CA ALA A 2 21.04 24.07 0.82
C ALA A 2 21.77 24.33 2.16
N GLU A 3 21.25 23.78 3.26
CA GLU A 3 21.91 23.84 4.58
C GLU A 3 23.28 23.16 4.58
N LEU A 4 23.38 21.98 3.95
CA LEU A 4 24.64 21.24 3.83
C LEU A 4 25.70 22.01 3.05
N LEU A 5 25.30 22.73 2.00
CA LEU A 5 26.20 23.62 1.26
C LEU A 5 26.67 24.80 2.11
N ALA A 6 25.77 25.41 2.90
CA ALA A 6 26.11 26.52 3.78
C ALA A 6 27.18 26.11 4.81
N GLU A 7 27.00 24.95 5.43
CA GLU A 7 27.99 24.38 6.36
C GLU A 7 29.31 24.03 5.67
N ALA A 8 29.26 23.40 4.48
CA ALA A 8 30.47 23.07 3.72
C ALA A 8 31.29 24.32 3.35
N LYS A 9 30.63 25.44 3.02
CA LYS A 9 31.28 26.73 2.78
C LYS A 9 31.82 27.35 4.07
N TYR A 10 31.07 27.27 5.16
CA TYR A 10 31.46 27.79 6.47
C TYR A 10 32.74 27.12 6.98
N TYR A 11 32.84 25.79 6.87
CA TYR A 11 34.03 25.01 7.23
C TYR A 11 35.10 24.94 6.12
N CYS A 12 34.91 25.66 5.01
CA CYS A 12 35.82 25.70 3.87
C CYS A 12 36.18 24.32 3.28
N ILE A 13 35.23 23.38 3.28
CA ILE A 13 35.41 22.03 2.72
C ILE A 13 35.06 22.05 1.23
N SER A 14 36.01 22.50 0.40
CA SER A 14 35.81 22.67 -1.05
C SER A 14 35.38 21.38 -1.77
N GLU A 15 35.88 20.23 -1.33
CA GLU A 15 35.53 18.91 -1.88
C GLU A 15 34.06 18.52 -1.62
N LEU A 16 33.43 19.10 -0.60
CA LEU A 16 32.01 18.89 -0.28
C LEU A 16 31.12 20.03 -0.84
N ALA A 17 31.63 21.26 -0.85
CA ALA A 17 30.91 22.42 -1.38
C ALA A 17 30.64 22.27 -2.88
N THR A 18 31.63 21.80 -3.65
CA THR A 18 31.51 21.68 -5.12
C THR A 18 30.43 20.68 -5.54
N PRO A 19 30.38 19.44 -5.01
CA PRO A 19 29.27 18.52 -5.29
C PRO A 19 27.91 19.04 -4.80
N CYS A 20 27.86 19.74 -3.66
CA CYS A 20 26.62 20.30 -3.14
C CYS A 20 26.05 21.40 -4.05
N GLU A 21 26.90 22.29 -4.58
CA GLU A 21 26.51 23.30 -5.57
C GLU A 21 26.00 22.67 -6.87
N GLN A 22 26.72 21.67 -7.38
CA GLN A 22 26.32 20.93 -8.58
C GLN A 22 24.98 20.21 -8.38
N ALA A 23 24.76 19.60 -7.22
CA ALA A 23 23.52 18.93 -6.86
C ALA A 23 22.35 19.92 -6.73
N LEU A 24 22.58 21.12 -6.17
CA LEU A 24 21.58 22.18 -6.09
C LEU A 24 21.21 22.72 -7.48
N MET A 25 22.19 22.99 -8.34
CA MET A 25 21.94 23.44 -9.72
C MET A 25 21.22 22.39 -10.56
N LYS A 26 21.51 21.10 -10.34
CA LYS A 26 20.79 20.00 -10.99
C LYS A 26 19.33 19.96 -10.51
N LYS A 27 19.12 20.09 -9.20
CA LYS A 27 17.78 20.10 -8.58
C LYS A 27 16.91 21.28 -9.05
N GLU A 28 17.49 22.47 -9.26
CA GLU A 28 16.76 23.63 -9.80
C GLU A 28 16.36 23.46 -11.27
N ARG A 29 17.15 22.71 -12.06
CA ARG A 29 16.81 22.40 -13.47
C ARG A 29 15.88 21.19 -13.62
N GLU A 30 15.75 20.35 -12.61
CA GLU A 30 14.91 19.15 -12.57
C GLU A 30 13.52 19.41 -11.95
N ALA A 31 12.94 20.60 -12.13
CA ALA A 31 11.50 20.72 -11.92
C ALA A 31 10.80 19.91 -13.03
N GLU A 32 10.51 18.63 -12.78
CA GLU A 32 9.65 17.83 -13.67
C GLU A 32 8.28 18.53 -13.74
N PRO A 33 7.96 19.22 -14.84
CA PRO A 33 6.86 20.17 -14.83
C PRO A 33 5.49 19.49 -14.92
N ILE A 34 5.47 18.16 -15.07
CA ILE A 34 4.26 17.39 -15.41
C ILE A 34 4.25 16.08 -14.62
N CYS A 35 3.28 15.93 -13.73
CA CYS A 35 2.91 14.63 -13.18
C CYS A 35 2.09 13.86 -14.23
N ARG A 36 2.56 12.67 -14.64
CA ARG A 36 1.87 11.82 -15.62
C ARG A 36 1.32 10.58 -14.94
N VAL A 37 0.01 10.39 -15.05
CA VAL A 37 -0.69 9.19 -14.57
C VAL A 37 -1.23 8.43 -15.79
N PRO A 38 -0.67 7.27 -16.17
CA PRO A 38 -1.24 6.42 -17.20
C PRO A 38 -2.65 5.93 -16.84
N LEU A 39 -3.54 5.99 -17.83
CA LEU A 39 -4.84 5.32 -17.82
C LEU A 39 -4.71 4.05 -18.65
N ILE A 40 -4.83 2.88 -18.01
CA ILE A 40 -4.69 1.59 -18.71
C ILE A 40 -6.02 1.10 -19.27
N THR A 41 -5.95 0.41 -20.40
CA THR A 41 -7.10 -0.14 -21.13
C THR A 41 -7.01 -1.64 -21.42
N SER A 42 -5.89 -2.28 -21.07
CA SER A 42 -5.78 -3.74 -21.05
C SER A 42 -4.92 -4.27 -19.91
N GLN A 43 -5.17 -5.52 -19.49
CA GLN A 43 -4.32 -6.20 -18.50
C GLN A 43 -2.87 -6.36 -18.98
N LYS A 44 -2.64 -6.42 -20.30
CA LYS A 44 -1.30 -6.49 -20.86
C LYS A 44 -0.50 -5.20 -20.60
N GLU A 45 -1.13 -4.04 -20.76
CA GLU A 45 -0.53 -2.73 -20.42
C GLU A 45 -0.23 -2.64 -18.92
N GLU A 46 -1.15 -3.12 -18.09
CA GLU A 46 -0.97 -3.19 -16.64
C GLU A 46 0.33 -3.93 -16.27
N GLN A 47 0.45 -5.18 -16.74
CA GLN A 47 1.60 -6.02 -16.41
C GLN A 47 2.91 -5.45 -16.97
N LEU A 48 2.86 -4.82 -18.15
CA LEU A 48 4.02 -4.17 -18.73
C LEU A 48 4.49 -2.99 -17.87
N LEU A 49 3.58 -2.11 -17.44
CA LEU A 49 3.92 -0.95 -16.60
C LEU A 49 4.45 -1.38 -15.23
N ILE A 50 3.82 -2.38 -14.60
CA ILE A 50 4.22 -2.88 -13.28
C ILE A 50 5.59 -3.57 -13.32
N ASN A 51 5.89 -4.34 -14.38
CA ASN A 51 7.14 -5.11 -14.47
C ASN A 51 8.33 -4.30 -15.02
N SER A 52 8.07 -3.23 -15.77
CA SER A 52 9.14 -2.40 -16.38
C SER A 52 9.68 -1.31 -15.46
N THR A 53 8.92 -0.93 -14.43
CA THR A 53 9.31 0.13 -13.50
C THR A 53 10.16 -0.42 -12.34
N ALA A 54 11.16 0.36 -11.93
CA ALA A 54 11.87 0.13 -10.66
C ALA A 54 11.17 0.83 -9.47
N LYS A 55 10.24 1.75 -9.74
CA LYS A 55 9.49 2.49 -8.73
C LYS A 55 8.37 1.61 -8.16
N PRO A 56 8.01 1.77 -6.88
CA PRO A 56 6.75 1.25 -6.36
C PRO A 56 5.57 1.75 -7.19
N VAL A 57 4.49 0.96 -7.23
CA VAL A 57 3.29 1.28 -8.02
C VAL A 57 2.07 1.36 -7.12
N VAL A 58 1.27 2.40 -7.31
CA VAL A 58 -0.07 2.53 -6.74
C VAL A 58 -1.06 2.58 -7.89
N LYS A 59 -1.97 1.60 -7.91
CA LYS A 59 -3.03 1.49 -8.92
C LYS A 59 -4.38 1.75 -8.28
N LEU A 60 -5.18 2.63 -8.86
CA LEU A 60 -6.59 2.80 -8.50
C LEU A 60 -7.47 2.28 -9.64
N LEU A 61 -8.23 1.23 -9.35
CA LEU A 61 -9.29 0.71 -10.20
C LEU A 61 -10.57 1.47 -9.92
N ILE A 62 -11.22 1.97 -10.98
CA ILE A 62 -12.54 2.60 -10.93
C ILE A 62 -13.39 2.07 -12.09
N ASN A 63 -14.47 1.37 -11.76
CA ASN A 63 -15.49 0.96 -12.69
C ASN A 63 -16.89 1.35 -12.20
N ARG A 64 -17.21 2.63 -12.32
CA ARG A 64 -18.56 3.15 -12.02
C ARG A 64 -19.67 2.53 -12.89
N HIS A 65 -19.33 1.99 -14.06
CA HIS A 65 -20.30 1.42 -15.00
C HIS A 65 -20.68 -0.03 -14.66
N ASN A 66 -20.09 -0.61 -13.62
CA ASN A 66 -20.40 -1.95 -13.19
C ASN A 66 -21.87 -2.06 -12.74
N ASN A 67 -22.64 -2.98 -13.31
CA ASN A 67 -24.07 -3.15 -13.01
C ASN A 67 -24.37 -3.52 -11.55
N LYS A 68 -23.37 -3.97 -10.78
CA LYS A 68 -23.52 -4.23 -9.34
C LYS A 68 -23.49 -2.95 -8.51
N TYR A 69 -22.99 -1.84 -9.05
CA TYR A 69 -22.82 -0.57 -8.35
C TYR A 69 -24.18 0.02 -7.96
N SER A 70 -24.38 0.21 -6.67
CA SER A 70 -25.57 0.88 -6.15
C SER A 70 -25.33 2.39 -6.15
N TYR A 71 -25.96 3.08 -7.11
CA TYR A 71 -26.00 4.53 -7.19
C TYR A 71 -26.77 5.10 -6.00
N THR A 72 -26.03 5.50 -4.99
CA THR A 72 -26.52 6.24 -3.83
C THR A 72 -25.62 7.44 -3.64
N SER A 73 -26.14 8.55 -3.10
CA SER A 73 -25.34 9.76 -2.88
C SER A 73 -24.05 9.47 -2.11
N THR A 74 -24.14 8.68 -1.03
CA THR A 74 -22.97 8.31 -0.23
C THR A 74 -21.94 7.50 -1.02
N SER A 75 -22.37 6.54 -1.84
CA SER A 75 -21.45 5.77 -2.69
C SER A 75 -20.73 6.68 -3.70
N ASP A 76 -21.47 7.60 -4.33
CA ASP A 76 -20.91 8.53 -5.33
C ASP A 76 -19.91 9.50 -4.69
N ASP A 77 -20.26 10.05 -3.52
CA ASP A 77 -19.36 10.91 -2.73
C ASP A 77 -18.07 10.17 -2.35
N ASN A 78 -18.18 8.92 -1.90
CA ASN A 78 -17.02 8.11 -1.53
C ASN A 78 -16.17 7.76 -2.76
N LEU A 79 -16.78 7.50 -3.92
CA LEU A 79 -16.03 7.27 -5.16
C LEU A 79 -15.22 8.52 -5.56
N LEU A 80 -15.82 9.70 -5.46
CA LEU A 80 -15.15 10.97 -5.72
C LEU A 80 -14.01 11.22 -4.73
N LYS A 81 -14.19 10.94 -3.43
CA LYS A 81 -13.11 11.02 -2.42
C LYS A 81 -11.94 10.10 -2.73
N ASN A 82 -12.20 8.88 -3.21
CA ASN A 82 -11.15 7.97 -3.67
C ASN A 82 -10.36 8.56 -4.85
N ILE A 83 -11.06 9.14 -5.84
CA ILE A 83 -10.42 9.80 -7.00
C ILE A 83 -9.57 11.00 -6.55
N GLU A 84 -10.12 11.86 -5.70
CA GLU A 84 -9.44 13.06 -5.23
C GLU A 84 -8.19 12.71 -4.41
N LEU A 85 -8.29 11.71 -3.51
CA LEU A 85 -7.16 11.23 -2.74
C LEU A 85 -6.07 10.67 -3.65
N PHE A 86 -6.43 9.91 -4.68
CA PHE A 86 -5.48 9.39 -5.65
C PHE A 86 -4.73 10.50 -6.37
N ASP A 87 -5.45 11.53 -6.83
CA ASP A 87 -4.83 12.66 -7.51
C ASP A 87 -3.88 13.42 -6.56
N LYS A 88 -4.29 13.67 -5.30
CA LYS A 88 -3.44 14.26 -4.25
C LYS A 88 -2.16 13.47 -4.01
N LEU A 89 -2.27 12.15 -3.85
CA LEU A 89 -1.11 11.26 -3.64
C LEU A 89 -0.20 11.22 -4.87
N SER A 90 -0.78 11.21 -6.08
CA SER A 90 -0.02 11.19 -7.34
C SER A 90 0.85 12.43 -7.51
N LEU A 91 0.31 13.60 -7.13
CA LEU A 91 1.05 14.86 -7.12
C LEU A 91 2.12 14.86 -6.01
N ARG A 92 1.76 14.40 -4.81
CA ARG A 92 2.64 14.45 -3.63
C ARG A 92 3.86 13.54 -3.75
N PHE A 93 3.72 12.40 -4.39
CA PHE A 93 4.76 11.39 -4.58
C PHE A 93 5.17 11.24 -6.05
N SER A 94 4.92 12.29 -6.85
CA SER A 94 5.40 12.38 -8.24
C SER A 94 6.90 12.15 -8.30
N GLY A 95 7.35 11.42 -9.32
CA GLY A 95 8.75 11.04 -9.50
C GLY A 95 9.21 9.87 -8.62
N ARG A 96 8.57 9.60 -7.48
CA ARG A 96 8.95 8.50 -6.55
C ARG A 96 8.13 7.24 -6.73
N VAL A 97 6.81 7.38 -6.92
CA VAL A 97 5.87 6.28 -7.09
C VAL A 97 5.24 6.39 -8.48
N LEU A 98 5.05 5.26 -9.16
CA LEU A 98 4.27 5.20 -10.39
C LEU A 98 2.79 5.05 -10.03
N PHE A 99 1.97 6.05 -10.37
CA PHE A 99 0.52 5.99 -10.18
C PHE A 99 -0.17 5.55 -11.46
N ILE A 100 -1.14 4.64 -11.37
CA ILE A 100 -1.88 4.10 -12.52
C ILE A 100 -3.38 4.18 -12.25
N LYS A 101 -4.15 4.68 -13.24
CA LYS A 101 -5.61 4.58 -13.24
C LYS A 101 -6.05 3.39 -14.10
N ASP A 102 -6.86 2.51 -13.53
CA ASP A 102 -7.38 1.31 -14.18
C ASP A 102 -8.90 1.43 -14.37
N VAL A 103 -9.34 1.39 -15.62
CA VAL A 103 -10.76 1.45 -16.03
C VAL A 103 -11.22 0.16 -16.71
N ILE A 104 -10.40 -0.89 -16.68
CA ILE A 104 -10.66 -2.19 -17.32
C ILE A 104 -11.54 -3.05 -16.43
N GLY A 105 -11.38 -2.89 -15.11
CA GLY A 105 -11.90 -3.77 -14.06
C GLY A 105 -13.29 -4.34 -14.34
N SER A 106 -13.42 -5.65 -14.47
CA SER A 106 -14.69 -6.29 -14.87
C SER A 106 -15.59 -6.69 -13.70
N SER A 107 -15.02 -6.94 -12.52
CA SER A 107 -15.74 -7.45 -11.34
C SER A 107 -15.80 -6.47 -10.16
N GLU A 108 -14.73 -5.69 -9.96
CA GLU A 108 -14.60 -4.72 -8.87
C GLU A 108 -15.06 -3.33 -9.30
N ILE A 109 -15.49 -2.51 -8.33
CA ILE A 109 -15.99 -1.15 -8.58
C ILE A 109 -14.91 -0.13 -8.22
N CYS A 110 -14.33 -0.23 -7.03
CA CYS A 110 -13.27 0.65 -6.57
C CYS A 110 -12.28 -0.14 -5.72
N CYS A 111 -11.01 -0.14 -6.11
CA CYS A 111 -9.96 -0.90 -5.43
C CYS A 111 -8.60 -0.22 -5.60
N TRP A 112 -7.88 -0.06 -4.49
CA TRP A 112 -6.49 0.34 -4.48
C TRP A 112 -5.61 -0.88 -4.43
N SER A 113 -4.64 -0.96 -5.33
CA SER A 113 -3.64 -2.04 -5.36
C SER A 113 -2.24 -1.45 -5.30
N TYR A 114 -1.40 -2.06 -4.47
CA TYR A 114 -0.05 -1.57 -4.19
C TYR A 114 0.95 -2.63 -4.63
N TYR A 115 1.98 -2.24 -5.38
CA TYR A 115 2.98 -3.14 -5.91
C TYR A 115 4.38 -2.67 -5.55
N GLY A 116 5.18 -3.60 -5.01
CA GLY A 116 6.60 -3.43 -4.75
C GLY A 116 7.40 -4.44 -5.57
N HIS A 117 8.46 -3.99 -6.24
CA HIS A 117 9.32 -4.85 -7.07
C HIS A 117 8.54 -5.73 -8.07
N GLY A 118 7.51 -5.17 -8.72
CA GLY A 118 6.68 -5.87 -9.71
C GLY A 118 5.65 -6.86 -9.12
N LYS A 119 5.57 -7.00 -7.78
CA LYS A 119 4.62 -7.91 -7.11
C LYS A 119 3.60 -7.12 -6.31
N LYS A 120 2.35 -7.58 -6.32
CA LYS A 120 1.28 -7.01 -5.47
C LYS A 120 1.57 -7.33 -4.01
N VAL A 121 1.67 -6.29 -3.17
CA VAL A 121 2.01 -6.42 -1.74
C VAL A 121 0.82 -6.13 -0.83
N ALA A 122 -0.09 -5.27 -1.27
CA ALA A 122 -1.30 -4.92 -0.53
C ALA A 122 -2.44 -4.54 -1.47
N GLU A 123 -3.65 -4.54 -0.91
CA GLU A 123 -4.84 -4.00 -1.53
C GLU A 123 -5.79 -3.42 -0.49
N VAL A 124 -6.56 -2.42 -0.92
CA VAL A 124 -7.67 -1.87 -0.17
C VAL A 124 -8.89 -1.89 -1.09
N CYS A 125 -9.76 -2.87 -0.86
CA CYS A 125 -11.05 -2.94 -1.56
C CYS A 125 -12.01 -1.92 -0.95
N CYS A 126 -12.47 -0.97 -1.77
CA CYS A 126 -13.36 0.10 -1.35
C CYS A 126 -14.83 -0.27 -1.56
N THR A 127 -15.17 -1.56 -1.50
CA THR A 127 -16.53 -2.04 -1.79
C THR A 127 -17.05 -2.86 -0.61
N SER A 128 -18.24 -2.51 -0.12
CA SER A 128 -18.97 -3.27 0.89
C SER A 128 -20.26 -3.87 0.30
N ILE A 129 -20.61 -5.08 0.74
CA ILE A 129 -21.87 -5.73 0.35
C ILE A 129 -22.81 -5.68 1.55
N VAL A 130 -23.94 -5.00 1.37
CA VAL A 130 -25.00 -4.92 2.38
C VAL A 130 -26.17 -5.77 1.93
N TYR A 131 -26.62 -6.66 2.82
CA TYR A 131 -27.80 -7.49 2.59
C TYR A 131 -29.02 -6.78 3.18
N ALA A 132 -29.91 -6.29 2.32
CA ALA A 132 -31.24 -5.83 2.72
C ALA A 132 -32.26 -6.97 2.50
N THR A 133 -33.44 -6.85 3.11
CA THR A 133 -34.54 -7.84 3.03
C THR A 133 -34.95 -8.17 1.59
N ASP A 134 -34.83 -7.21 0.66
CA ASP A 134 -35.29 -7.38 -0.72
C ASP A 134 -34.15 -7.62 -1.73
N LYS A 135 -32.97 -7.04 -1.51
CA LYS A 135 -31.82 -7.08 -2.44
C LYS A 135 -30.46 -6.92 -1.73
N LYS A 136 -29.42 -7.47 -2.37
CA LYS A 136 -28.02 -7.12 -2.04
C LYS A 136 -27.65 -5.79 -2.68
N HIS A 137 -27.04 -4.91 -1.90
CA HIS A 137 -26.49 -3.63 -2.35
C HIS A 137 -24.97 -3.67 -2.31
N THR A 138 -24.35 -3.13 -3.35
CA THR A 138 -22.89 -2.99 -3.42
C THR A 138 -22.58 -1.50 -3.28
N LYS A 139 -22.05 -1.12 -2.12
CA LYS A 139 -21.75 0.28 -1.79
C LYS A 139 -20.25 0.52 -1.91
N VAL A 140 -19.89 1.75 -2.26
CA VAL A 140 -18.49 2.19 -2.26
C VAL A 140 -18.19 2.88 -0.94
N GLU A 141 -17.10 2.44 -0.32
CA GLU A 141 -16.56 2.96 0.93
C GLU A 141 -15.34 3.86 0.65
N PHE A 142 -14.97 4.68 1.63
CA PHE A 142 -13.75 5.46 1.60
C PHE A 142 -12.91 5.18 2.86
N PRO A 143 -12.18 4.05 2.89
CA PRO A 143 -11.33 3.66 4.02
C PRO A 143 -10.03 4.49 4.03
N GLU A 144 -10.15 5.81 4.19
CA GLU A 144 -9.09 6.80 4.05
C GLU A 144 -7.81 6.44 4.82
N ALA A 145 -7.94 6.12 6.11
CA ALA A 145 -6.80 5.79 6.97
C ALA A 145 -5.99 4.59 6.45
N ARG A 146 -6.68 3.53 5.98
CA ARG A 146 -6.05 2.34 5.41
C ARG A 146 -5.37 2.66 4.07
N ILE A 147 -5.99 3.50 3.24
CA ILE A 147 -5.40 3.92 1.96
C ILE A 147 -4.09 4.68 2.21
N TYR A 148 -4.08 5.60 3.18
CA TYR A 148 -2.88 6.33 3.57
C TYR A 148 -1.78 5.43 4.13
N GLU A 149 -2.15 4.52 5.04
CA GLU A 149 -1.23 3.55 5.63
C GLU A 149 -0.48 2.76 4.55
N GLU A 150 -1.22 2.12 3.64
CA GLU A 150 -0.62 1.31 2.57
C GLU A 150 0.15 2.17 1.55
N ALA A 151 -0.31 3.40 1.29
CA ALA A 151 0.40 4.35 0.42
C ALA A 151 1.75 4.82 1.00
N LEU A 152 1.87 4.89 2.33
CA LEU A 152 3.14 5.19 2.98
C LEU A 152 4.04 3.94 3.04
N ASN A 153 3.46 2.77 3.32
CA ASN A 153 4.19 1.50 3.33
C ASN A 153 4.86 1.19 1.99
N ILE A 154 4.24 1.59 0.86
CA ILE A 154 4.82 1.31 -0.46
C ILE A 154 6.15 2.06 -0.70
N LEU A 155 6.39 3.16 0.01
CA LEU A 155 7.64 3.94 -0.12
C LEU A 155 8.86 3.15 0.36
N LEU A 156 8.66 2.10 1.16
CA LEU A 156 9.72 1.16 1.56
C LEU A 156 10.31 0.39 0.37
N TYR A 157 9.60 0.35 -0.76
CA TYR A 157 10.00 -0.36 -1.98
C TYR A 157 10.66 0.55 -3.04
N GLU A 158 11.04 1.80 -2.70
CA GLU A 158 11.67 2.75 -3.65
C GLU A 158 13.06 2.32 -4.16
N ASN A 159 13.80 1.55 -3.37
CA ASN A 159 15.18 1.17 -3.69
C ASN A 159 15.27 -0.33 -3.97
N ARG A 160 15.54 -0.68 -5.23
CA ARG A 160 15.85 -2.06 -5.64
C ARG A 160 17.23 -2.52 -5.17
N ASN A 161 18.06 -1.60 -4.68
CA ASN A 161 19.37 -1.86 -4.08
C ASN A 161 19.17 -1.82 -2.55
N GLY A 162 19.12 -3.01 -1.93
CA GLY A 162 18.56 -3.26 -0.59
C GLY A 162 19.26 -2.60 0.62
N PRO A 163 18.65 -2.75 1.81
CA PRO A 163 19.11 -3.83 2.68
C PRO A 163 18.02 -4.87 3.02
N ASP A 164 18.51 -6.04 3.43
CA ASP A 164 17.89 -7.35 3.65
C ASP A 164 16.38 -7.54 3.47
N GLN A 165 16.06 -8.47 2.57
CA GLN A 165 14.74 -9.11 2.43
C GLN A 165 14.29 -9.75 3.75
N GLU A 166 15.24 -10.11 4.63
CA GLU A 166 15.04 -10.63 5.98
C GLU A 166 14.55 -9.55 6.96
N LEU A 167 15.03 -8.30 6.84
CA LEU A 167 14.62 -7.17 7.67
C LEU A 167 13.17 -6.75 7.37
N MET A 168 12.79 -6.73 6.08
CA MET A 168 11.41 -6.47 5.66
C MET A 168 10.44 -7.56 6.10
N GLN A 169 10.89 -8.82 6.15
CA GLN A 169 10.09 -9.92 6.71
C GLN A 169 9.96 -9.80 8.23
N ALA A 170 11.01 -9.39 8.94
CA ALA A 170 11.01 -9.20 10.39
C ALA A 170 10.07 -8.06 10.86
N THR A 171 9.90 -7.00 10.07
CA THR A 171 8.97 -5.90 10.39
C THR A 171 7.56 -6.10 9.83
N SER A 172 7.32 -7.15 9.03
CA SER A 172 5.99 -7.50 8.59
C SER A 172 5.19 -7.96 9.81
N THR A 173 4.27 -7.11 10.27
CA THR A 173 3.31 -7.41 11.34
C THR A 173 2.38 -8.58 11.00
N ARG A 174 2.46 -9.13 9.78
CA ARG A 174 1.78 -10.37 9.37
C ARG A 174 2.59 -11.65 9.59
N GLY A 175 3.87 -11.56 9.96
CA GLY A 175 4.74 -12.72 10.24
C GLY A 175 5.00 -12.99 11.73
N ALA A 176 4.80 -12.00 12.60
CA ALA A 176 5.17 -12.07 14.02
C ALA A 176 4.14 -12.76 14.94
N VAL A 177 3.19 -13.54 14.40
CA VAL A 177 2.26 -14.37 15.20
C VAL A 177 2.36 -15.87 14.91
N ALA A 178 3.35 -16.31 14.12
CA ALA A 178 3.53 -17.73 13.81
C ALA A 178 4.73 -18.39 14.51
N GLY A 179 5.48 -17.68 15.34
CA GLY A 179 6.65 -18.25 16.00
C GLY A 179 7.05 -17.51 17.26
N MET A 180 6.94 -18.20 18.39
CA MET A 180 7.55 -17.88 19.70
C MET A 180 6.73 -17.01 20.67
N SER A 181 5.81 -17.65 21.40
CA SER A 181 5.80 -17.57 22.88
C SER A 181 5.16 -18.83 23.46
N SER A 182 6.02 -19.83 23.68
CA SER A 182 5.84 -20.81 24.75
C SER A 182 5.92 -20.07 26.09
N TYR A 183 4.79 -19.62 26.61
CA TYR A 183 4.58 -19.36 28.02
C TYR A 183 3.22 -19.96 28.38
N THR A 184 3.19 -21.27 28.52
CA THR A 184 2.10 -21.97 29.17
C THR A 184 2.10 -21.53 30.62
N SER A 185 1.02 -20.88 31.06
CA SER A 185 0.74 -20.70 32.47
C SER A 185 0.42 -22.08 33.04
N ASP A 186 1.22 -22.53 34.01
CA ASP A 186 1.17 -23.87 34.65
C ASP A 186 -0.18 -24.23 35.32
N GLU A 187 -1.21 -23.37 35.21
CA GLU A 187 -2.53 -23.61 35.83
C GLU A 187 -3.54 -24.35 34.91
N GLU A 188 -3.28 -24.46 33.60
CA GLU A 188 -4.17 -25.20 32.67
C GLU A 188 -3.79 -26.69 32.50
N GLU A 189 -2.51 -27.06 32.63
CA GLU A 189 -2.04 -28.43 32.41
C GLU A 189 -2.52 -29.40 33.51
N GLU A 190 -2.70 -28.92 34.75
CA GLU A 190 -3.20 -29.74 35.86
C GLU A 190 -4.71 -30.03 35.71
N ARG A 191 -5.46 -29.13 35.08
CA ARG A 191 -6.91 -29.26 34.85
C ARG A 191 -7.21 -30.27 33.74
N GLU A 192 -6.36 -30.36 32.72
CA GLU A 192 -6.45 -31.40 31.68
C GLU A 192 -6.05 -32.79 32.18
N ARG A 193 -5.01 -32.91 33.02
CA ARG A 193 -4.63 -34.19 33.63
C ARG A 193 -5.73 -34.78 34.52
N LEU A 194 -6.44 -33.94 35.28
CA LEU A 194 -7.55 -34.38 36.14
C LEU A 194 -8.82 -34.74 35.32
N GLY A 195 -9.03 -34.09 34.16
CA GLY A 195 -10.13 -34.42 33.25
C GLY A 195 -9.96 -35.78 32.54
N LEU A 196 -8.75 -36.09 32.09
CA LEU A 196 -8.42 -37.36 31.42
C LEU A 196 -8.41 -38.56 32.37
N ALA A 197 -8.08 -38.37 33.64
CA ALA A 197 -8.16 -39.42 34.67
C ALA A 197 -9.61 -39.82 34.98
N ARG A 198 -10.56 -38.86 34.92
CA ARG A 198 -11.99 -39.13 35.20
C ARG A 198 -12.67 -39.94 34.10
N LEU A 199 -12.30 -39.69 32.84
CA LEU A 199 -12.83 -40.40 31.66
C LEU A 199 -12.36 -41.86 31.58
N ARG A 200 -11.21 -42.21 32.18
CA ARG A 200 -10.73 -43.61 32.23
C ARG A 200 -11.37 -44.45 33.35
N SER A 201 -12.08 -43.85 34.31
CA SER A 201 -12.81 -44.60 35.35
C SER A 201 -14.26 -44.95 34.97
N LEU A 202 -14.75 -44.47 33.82
CA LEU A 202 -16.11 -44.72 33.33
C LEU A 202 -16.17 -45.77 32.20
N VAL A 203 -15.05 -46.45 31.91
CA VAL A 203 -14.97 -47.55 30.94
C VAL A 203 -14.30 -48.78 31.57
N ASN A 204 -14.83 -49.20 32.71
CA ASN A 204 -14.73 -50.57 33.22
C ASN A 204 -15.99 -50.88 34.04
#